data_AF-A0AAW0MKB4-F1
#
_entry.id   AF-A0AAW0MKB4-F1
#
_cell.length_a   1.000
_cell.length_b   1.000
_cell.length_c   1.000
_cell.angle_alpha   90.00
_cell.angle_beta   90.00
_cell.angle_gamma   90.00
#
_symmetry.space_group_name_H-M   'P 1'
#
loop_
_entity.id
_entity.type
_entity.pdbx_description
1 polymer ?
#
loop_
_entity_poly.entity_id
_entity_poly.type
_entity_poly.pdbx_seq_one_letter_code
_entity_poly.pdbx_strand_id
1 'polypeptide(L)'
;MPKSSSLQARKAMMEKLDKDVTGGSGNPAVVKINRVQRSTSFGVPNANTIKQMLLDWCRAKTRSYEHVDIQNFSSSWSNGMAFCALVHHFFPEAFDYSSLNPSDRRHNFDLAFSTAERMVDCPQLLDVDDMVKMREPDWKCVYTYLQEFYRGLVTKGLVKTRNNS
;
A
#
# COMPACT_ATOMS: atom_id res chain seq x y z
N MET A 1 18.63 45.22 -61.14
CA MET A 1 19.11 44.62 -59.87
C MET A 1 19.39 43.12 -60.13
N PRO A 2 20.46 42.53 -59.58
CA PRO A 2 21.46 41.78 -60.36
C PRO A 2 21.47 40.24 -60.27
N LYS A 3 22.00 39.62 -61.35
CA LYS A 3 22.90 38.44 -61.54
C LYS A 3 22.65 37.15 -60.73
N SER A 4 22.29 36.06 -61.44
CA SER A 4 23.14 34.88 -61.80
C SER A 4 23.38 33.90 -60.64
N SER A 5 23.56 32.59 -60.76
CA SER A 5 23.71 31.65 -61.86
C SER A 5 23.46 30.29 -61.22
N SER A 6 22.78 29.41 -61.95
CA SER A 6 22.83 27.98 -61.70
C SER A 6 24.28 27.48 -61.65
N LEU A 7 24.50 26.45 -60.84
CA LEU A 7 25.57 25.47 -61.03
C LEU A 7 26.99 26.05 -61.12
N GLN A 8 27.52 26.50 -59.98
CA GLN A 8 28.95 26.37 -59.71
C GLN A 8 29.09 25.48 -58.47
N ALA A 9 28.80 24.20 -58.67
CA ALA A 9 29.84 23.18 -58.80
C ALA A 9 30.33 22.78 -57.39
N ARG A 10 29.89 21.65 -56.85
CA ARG A 10 30.62 20.38 -57.02
C ARG A 10 32.15 20.54 -57.03
N LYS A 11 32.73 21.27 -56.06
CA LYS A 11 34.16 21.24 -55.79
C LYS A 11 34.50 21.91 -54.44
N ALA A 12 34.56 21.12 -53.38
CA ALA A 12 35.26 21.31 -52.10
C ALA A 12 34.53 20.46 -51.05
N MET A 13 34.59 19.13 -51.04
CA MET A 13 35.80 18.33 -50.86
C MET A 13 36.75 18.93 -49.83
N MET A 14 36.69 18.32 -48.65
CA MET A 14 37.78 18.09 -47.71
C MET A 14 38.22 19.28 -46.84
N GLU A 15 38.41 18.91 -45.57
CA GLU A 15 39.48 19.40 -44.70
C GLU A 15 39.17 20.60 -43.78
N LYS A 16 39.09 20.27 -42.48
CA LYS A 16 39.81 20.87 -41.32
C LYS A 16 38.91 20.66 -40.09
N LEU A 17 39.15 19.69 -39.20
CA LEU A 17 40.32 19.35 -38.38
C LEU A 17 40.76 20.45 -37.41
N ASP A 18 40.48 20.14 -36.14
CA ASP A 18 41.10 20.53 -34.87
C ASP A 18 40.95 21.92 -34.24
N LYS A 19 40.74 21.83 -32.90
CA LYS A 19 41.15 22.75 -31.82
C LYS A 19 40.41 24.10 -31.72
N ASP A 20 40.04 24.61 -30.55
CA ASP A 20 40.40 24.35 -29.16
C ASP A 20 39.48 25.21 -28.24
N VAL A 21 39.49 24.95 -26.92
CA VAL A 21 39.36 25.94 -25.82
C VAL A 21 37.97 26.31 -25.21
N THR A 22 37.78 25.74 -24.01
CA THR A 22 37.23 26.29 -22.74
C THR A 22 35.86 26.98 -22.63
N GLY A 23 35.03 26.42 -21.74
CA GLY A 23 34.36 27.17 -20.66
C GLY A 23 32.90 27.60 -20.87
N GLY A 24 32.04 27.24 -19.90
CA GLY A 24 30.83 28.01 -19.57
C GLY A 24 29.47 27.33 -19.71
N SER A 25 28.86 27.07 -18.54
CA SER A 25 27.42 27.08 -18.18
C SER A 25 26.29 26.90 -19.22
N GLY A 26 25.38 25.97 -18.89
CA GLY A 26 23.92 26.18 -19.09
C GLY A 26 23.17 25.24 -20.05
N ASN A 27 22.76 24.07 -19.54
CA ASN A 27 21.46 23.37 -19.66
C ASN A 27 20.61 23.36 -20.98
N PRO A 28 19.76 22.32 -21.20
CA PRO A 28 19.95 21.37 -22.30
C PRO A 28 18.74 21.22 -23.25
N ALA A 29 18.98 20.82 -24.50
CA ALA A 29 17.94 20.34 -25.41
C ALA A 29 18.28 18.94 -25.95
N VAL A 30 18.06 17.97 -25.06
CA VAL A 30 17.49 16.63 -25.25
C VAL A 30 17.59 15.97 -26.64
N VAL A 31 18.47 14.97 -26.71
CA VAL A 31 18.43 13.86 -27.68
C VAL A 31 17.25 12.94 -27.32
N LYS A 32 16.23 12.87 -28.19
CA LYS A 32 15.09 11.95 -28.05
C LYS A 32 15.51 10.52 -28.43
N ILE A 33 15.89 9.74 -27.43
CA ILE A 33 15.95 8.27 -27.55
C ILE A 33 14.54 7.74 -27.31
N ASN A 34 13.95 7.09 -28.32
CA ASN A 34 12.63 6.48 -28.22
C ASN A 34 12.73 5.22 -27.33
N ARG A 35 12.60 5.41 -26.02
CA ARG A 35 12.50 4.33 -25.03
C ARG A 35 11.15 3.64 -25.25
N VAL A 36 11.19 2.40 -25.75
CA VAL A 36 10.00 1.55 -25.85
C VAL A 36 9.36 1.48 -24.46
N GLN A 37 8.23 2.17 -24.29
CA GLN A 37 7.42 2.06 -23.09
C GLN A 37 6.85 0.64 -23.07
N ARG A 38 7.33 -0.16 -22.12
CA ARG A 38 6.75 -1.46 -21.81
C ARG A 38 5.31 -1.20 -21.37
N SER A 39 4.36 -1.54 -22.23
CA SER A 39 2.93 -1.52 -21.95
C SER A 39 2.69 -2.31 -20.67
N THR A 40 2.38 -1.63 -19.56
CA THR A 40 1.89 -2.30 -18.36
C THR A 40 0.50 -2.80 -18.70
N SER A 41 0.35 -4.11 -18.82
CA SER A 41 -0.91 -4.80 -18.99
C SER A 41 -1.95 -4.27 -18.00
N PHE A 42 -3.12 -3.90 -18.51
CA PHE A 42 -4.31 -3.72 -17.69
C PHE A 42 -4.69 -5.08 -17.09
N GLY A 43 -4.90 -5.11 -15.78
CA GLY A 43 -5.54 -6.26 -15.12
C GLY A 43 -4.63 -7.00 -14.15
N VAL A 44 -4.51 -6.44 -12.94
CA VAL A 44 -4.30 -7.04 -11.61
C VAL A 44 -3.44 -6.06 -10.82
N PRO A 45 -3.97 -5.43 -9.75
CA PRO A 45 -3.18 -4.58 -8.87
C PRO A 45 -1.97 -5.35 -8.34
N ASN A 46 -0.79 -4.75 -8.33
CA ASN A 46 0.38 -5.40 -7.75
C ASN A 46 0.16 -5.65 -6.24
N ALA A 47 0.86 -6.65 -5.67
CA ALA A 47 0.66 -7.07 -4.29
C ALA A 47 0.87 -5.93 -3.26
N ASN A 48 1.80 -5.00 -3.53
CA ASN A 48 2.01 -3.85 -2.65
C ASN A 48 0.81 -2.89 -2.66
N THR A 49 0.18 -2.68 -3.81
CA THR A 49 -1.06 -1.90 -3.91
C THR A 49 -2.19 -2.56 -3.14
N ILE A 50 -2.37 -3.88 -3.25
CA ILE A 50 -3.41 -4.61 -2.50
C ILE A 50 -3.17 -4.51 -0.98
N LYS A 51 -1.92 -4.69 -0.56
CA LYS A 51 -1.52 -4.55 0.85
C LYS A 51 -1.84 -3.15 1.38
N GLN A 52 -1.54 -2.10 0.60
CA GLN A 52 -1.87 -0.73 0.99
C GLN A 52 -3.37 -0.47 1.04
N MET A 53 -4.15 -0.99 0.09
CA MET A 53 -5.61 -0.87 0.11
C MET A 53 -6.22 -1.48 1.38
N LEU A 54 -5.70 -2.62 1.86
CA LEU A 54 -6.16 -3.20 3.12
C LEU A 54 -5.77 -2.34 4.33
N LEU A 55 -4.56 -1.76 4.33
CA LEU A 55 -4.10 -0.89 5.40
C LEU A 55 -4.96 0.36 5.52
N ASP A 56 -5.24 1.00 4.38
CA ASP A 56 -6.09 2.18 4.29
C ASP A 56 -7.54 1.87 4.67
N TRP A 57 -8.03 0.68 4.31
CA TRP A 57 -9.34 0.23 4.77
C TRP A 57 -9.39 0.07 6.30
N CYS A 58 -8.37 -0.56 6.92
CA CYS A 58 -8.31 -0.68 8.38
C CYS A 58 -8.34 0.70 9.04
N ARG A 59 -7.49 1.64 8.57
CA ARG A 59 -7.44 3.03 9.05
C ARG A 59 -8.79 3.73 8.92
N ALA A 60 -9.48 3.57 7.79
CA ALA A 60 -10.77 4.19 7.56
C ALA A 60 -11.83 3.68 8.56
N LYS A 61 -11.77 2.40 8.92
CA LYS A 61 -12.71 1.75 9.85
C LYS A 61 -12.42 2.08 11.31
N THR A 62 -11.18 2.37 11.67
CA THR A 62 -10.77 2.64 13.05
C THR A 62 -10.49 4.12 13.34
N ARG A 63 -10.73 5.04 12.41
CA ARG A 63 -10.37 6.47 12.55
C ARG A 63 -10.92 7.16 13.81
N SER A 64 -12.10 6.74 14.29
CA SER A 64 -12.77 7.33 15.45
C SER A 64 -12.40 6.67 16.79
N TYR A 65 -11.50 5.68 16.80
CA TYR A 65 -11.17 4.92 17.99
C TYR A 65 -9.92 5.49 18.68
N GLU A 66 -10.02 5.68 19.99
CA GLU A 66 -8.88 6.08 20.81
C GLU A 66 -7.85 4.94 20.92
N HIS A 67 -6.60 5.33 21.14
CA HIS A 67 -5.45 4.42 21.29
C HIS A 67 -5.13 3.56 20.06
N VAL A 68 -5.67 3.92 18.88
CA VAL A 68 -5.42 3.21 17.63
C VAL A 68 -4.81 4.14 16.59
N ASP A 69 -3.56 3.86 16.23
CA ASP A 69 -2.89 4.47 15.08
C ASP A 69 -2.26 3.40 14.19
N ILE A 70 -2.97 3.06 13.11
CA ILE A 70 -2.57 1.98 12.20
C ILE A 70 -1.62 2.54 11.15
N GLN A 71 -0.34 2.17 11.24
CA GLN A 71 0.72 2.62 10.33
C GLN A 71 1.34 1.47 9.54
N ASN A 72 1.20 0.25 10.03
CA ASN A 72 1.76 -0.96 9.44
C ASN A 72 0.92 -2.19 9.85
N PHE A 73 1.36 -3.39 9.46
CA PHE A 73 0.76 -4.67 9.88
C PHE A 73 1.56 -5.36 10.98
N SER A 74 2.34 -4.64 11.78
CA SER A 74 3.18 -5.21 12.84
C SER A 74 2.96 -4.45 14.14
N SER A 75 3.85 -3.51 14.49
CA SER A 75 3.82 -2.78 15.76
C SER A 75 2.51 -2.06 16.06
N SER A 76 1.80 -1.55 15.04
CA SER A 76 0.47 -0.93 15.22
C SER A 76 -0.61 -1.88 15.76
N TRP A 77 -0.37 -3.19 15.72
CA TRP A 77 -1.31 -4.23 16.15
C TRP A 77 -0.86 -4.94 17.43
N SER A 78 0.29 -4.55 17.97
CA SER A 78 0.98 -5.26 19.06
C SER A 78 0.24 -5.26 20.39
N ASN A 79 -0.64 -4.27 20.65
CA ASN A 79 -1.36 -4.15 21.93
C ASN A 79 -2.81 -4.68 21.89
N GLY A 80 -3.25 -5.21 20.75
CA GLY A 80 -4.60 -5.74 20.57
C GLY A 80 -5.69 -4.69 20.31
N MET A 81 -5.45 -3.39 20.60
CA MET A 81 -6.47 -2.34 20.46
C MET A 81 -6.96 -2.17 19.02
N ALA A 82 -6.03 -2.24 18.04
CA ALA A 82 -6.40 -2.16 16.63
C ALA A 82 -7.31 -3.32 16.18
N PHE A 83 -7.11 -4.53 16.73
CA PHE A 83 -8.01 -5.65 16.47
C PHE A 83 -9.38 -5.43 17.11
N CYS A 84 -9.42 -5.03 18.39
CA CYS A 84 -10.68 -4.72 19.09
C CYS A 84 -11.47 -3.64 18.34
N ALA A 85 -10.83 -2.55 17.95
CA ALA A 85 -11.48 -1.44 17.26
C ALA A 85 -12.08 -1.87 15.92
N LEU A 86 -11.33 -2.68 15.16
CA LEU A 86 -11.79 -3.15 13.86
C LEU A 86 -12.99 -4.10 14.00
N VAL A 87 -12.97 -5.03 14.96
CA VAL A 87 -14.09 -5.92 15.23
C VAL A 87 -15.31 -5.14 15.72
N HIS A 88 -15.12 -4.25 16.70
CA HIS A 88 -16.17 -3.41 17.27
C HIS A 88 -16.83 -2.50 16.21
N HIS A 89 -16.09 -2.04 15.21
CA HIS A 89 -16.67 -1.25 14.11
C HIS A 89 -17.82 -1.98 13.39
N PHE A 90 -17.72 -3.30 13.22
CA PHE A 90 -18.75 -4.11 12.58
C PHE A 90 -19.76 -4.69 13.58
N PHE A 91 -19.35 -4.85 14.83
CA PHE A 91 -20.16 -5.46 15.90
C PHE A 91 -20.07 -4.61 17.19
N PRO A 92 -20.67 -3.41 17.21
CA PRO A 92 -20.57 -2.51 18.37
C PRO A 92 -21.22 -3.11 19.63
N GLU A 93 -22.21 -3.98 19.46
CA GLU A 93 -22.90 -4.65 20.56
C GLU A 93 -22.13 -5.87 21.11
N ALA A 94 -20.98 -6.23 20.54
CA ALA A 94 -20.26 -7.43 20.94
C ALA A 94 -19.52 -7.27 22.28
N PHE A 95 -19.05 -6.05 22.58
CA PHE A 95 -18.34 -5.68 23.81
C PHE A 95 -18.20 -4.16 23.92
N ASP A 96 -17.98 -3.65 25.12
CA ASP A 96 -17.74 -2.21 25.34
C ASP A 96 -16.27 -1.85 25.08
N TYR A 97 -15.98 -1.23 23.93
CA TYR A 97 -14.63 -0.78 23.59
C TYR A 97 -14.07 0.26 24.58
N SER A 98 -14.91 1.13 25.15
CA SER A 98 -14.46 2.22 26.03
C SER A 98 -13.89 1.72 27.36
N SER A 99 -14.22 0.49 27.74
CA SER A 99 -13.68 -0.18 28.92
C SER A 99 -12.29 -0.79 28.72
N LEU A 100 -11.80 -0.87 27.47
CA LEU A 100 -10.55 -1.56 27.14
C LEU A 100 -9.31 -0.70 27.42
N ASN A 101 -8.24 -1.36 27.84
CA ASN A 101 -6.96 -0.72 28.14
C ASN A 101 -5.84 -1.26 27.23
N PRO A 102 -5.01 -0.39 26.62
CA PRO A 102 -3.85 -0.81 25.82
C PRO A 102 -2.82 -1.67 26.57
N SER A 103 -2.76 -1.60 27.90
CA SER A 103 -1.87 -2.41 28.74
C SER A 103 -2.36 -3.85 28.88
N ASP A 104 -3.66 -4.11 28.73
CA ASP A 104 -4.27 -5.44 28.91
C ASP A 104 -4.25 -6.25 27.60
N ARG A 105 -3.05 -6.37 27.02
CA ARG A 105 -2.81 -6.95 25.69
C ARG A 105 -3.45 -8.33 25.51
N ARG A 106 -3.28 -9.21 26.51
CA ARG A 106 -3.81 -10.58 26.50
C ARG A 106 -5.33 -10.56 26.33
N HIS A 107 -6.01 -9.79 27.18
CA HIS A 107 -7.46 -9.64 27.13
C HIS A 107 -7.92 -9.07 25.79
N ASN A 108 -7.25 -8.03 25.28
CA ASN A 108 -7.60 -7.41 24.00
C ASN A 108 -7.51 -8.42 22.83
N PHE A 109 -6.44 -9.22 22.77
CA PHE A 109 -6.30 -10.24 21.74
C PHE A 109 -7.35 -11.35 21.87
N ASP A 110 -7.54 -11.90 23.07
CA ASP A 110 -8.53 -12.95 23.33
C ASP A 110 -9.95 -12.48 22.95
N LEU A 111 -10.33 -11.26 23.35
CA LEU A 111 -11.63 -10.67 23.06
C LEU A 111 -11.84 -10.46 21.55
N ALA A 112 -10.86 -9.88 20.86
CA ALA A 112 -10.97 -9.60 19.45
C ALA A 112 -11.05 -10.90 18.61
N PHE A 113 -10.19 -11.88 18.88
CA PHE A 113 -10.12 -13.11 18.09
C PHE A 113 -11.33 -14.01 18.34
N SER A 114 -11.74 -14.20 19.60
CA SER A 114 -12.95 -14.97 19.92
C SER A 114 -14.22 -14.35 19.35
N THR A 115 -14.31 -13.01 19.36
CA THR A 115 -15.45 -12.31 18.75
C THR A 115 -15.44 -12.43 17.24
N ALA A 116 -14.29 -12.27 16.59
CA ALA A 116 -14.16 -12.41 15.14
C ALA A 116 -14.52 -13.83 14.67
N GLU A 117 -14.05 -14.86 15.38
CA GLU A 117 -14.41 -16.25 15.11
C GLU A 117 -15.93 -16.44 15.20
N ARG A 118 -16.56 -16.01 16.30
CA ARG A 118 -18.00 -16.18 16.50
C ARG A 118 -18.88 -15.41 15.51
N MET A 119 -18.45 -14.21 15.10
CA MET A 119 -19.27 -13.31 14.29
C MET A 119 -19.14 -13.56 12.78
N VAL A 120 -17.93 -13.86 12.31
CA VAL A 120 -17.64 -13.96 10.88
C VAL A 120 -16.92 -15.25 10.49
N ASP A 121 -16.83 -16.22 11.40
CA ASP A 121 -16.14 -17.50 11.20
C ASP A 121 -14.67 -17.28 10.80
N CYS A 122 -14.02 -16.25 11.37
CA CYS A 122 -12.62 -15.94 11.11
C CYS A 122 -11.72 -17.00 11.75
N PRO A 123 -10.84 -17.67 10.98
CA PRO A 123 -9.91 -18.66 11.55
C PRO A 123 -8.90 -17.98 12.50
N GLN A 124 -8.61 -18.64 13.62
CA GLN A 124 -7.59 -18.20 14.57
C GLN A 124 -6.18 -18.50 14.06
N LEU A 125 -5.67 -17.68 13.14
CA LEU A 125 -4.32 -17.84 12.56
C LEU A 125 -3.20 -17.28 13.47
N LEU A 126 -3.57 -16.52 14.50
CA LEU A 126 -2.65 -15.85 15.41
C LEU A 126 -2.83 -16.45 16.80
N ASP A 127 -1.74 -16.95 17.38
CA ASP A 127 -1.72 -17.41 18.75
C ASP A 127 -1.56 -16.22 19.71
N VAL A 128 -2.41 -16.15 20.73
CA VAL A 128 -2.43 -15.03 21.67
C VAL A 128 -1.20 -15.00 22.57
N ASP A 129 -0.69 -16.16 23.00
CA ASP A 129 0.52 -16.24 23.82
C ASP A 129 1.73 -15.69 23.05
N ASP A 130 1.82 -16.00 21.76
CA ASP A 130 2.88 -15.48 20.90
C ASP A 130 2.73 -13.97 20.65
N MET A 131 1.51 -13.50 20.37
CA MET A 131 1.24 -12.08 20.14
C MET A 131 1.55 -11.23 21.38
N VAL A 132 1.28 -11.72 22.59
CA VAL A 132 1.60 -11.02 23.85
C VAL A 132 3.12 -10.98 24.09
N LYS A 133 3.85 -12.04 23.78
CA LYS A 133 5.32 -12.08 23.97
C LYS A 133 6.06 -11.18 22.99
N MET A 134 5.54 -11.04 21.77
CA MET A 134 6.18 -10.24 20.71
C MET A 134 5.83 -8.76 20.84
N ARG A 135 6.84 -7.87 20.80
CA ARG A 135 6.62 -6.42 20.69
C ARG A 135 6.20 -6.01 19.28
N GLU A 136 6.71 -6.73 18.28
CA GLU A 136 6.46 -6.50 16.86
C GLU A 136 6.14 -7.84 16.20
N PRO A 137 4.85 -8.19 16.01
CA PRO A 137 4.47 -9.45 15.40
C PRO A 137 4.86 -9.49 13.91
N ASP A 138 5.04 -10.69 13.32
CA ASP A 138 5.32 -10.81 11.89
C ASP A 138 4.17 -10.20 11.08
N TRP A 139 4.53 -9.24 10.24
CA TRP A 139 3.56 -8.48 9.45
C TRP A 139 2.77 -9.35 8.48
N LYS A 140 3.32 -10.47 8.01
CA LYS A 140 2.63 -11.39 7.11
C LYS A 140 1.51 -12.10 7.85
N CYS A 141 1.75 -12.57 9.08
CA CYS A 141 0.73 -13.24 9.88
C CYS A 141 -0.45 -12.31 10.18
N VAL A 142 -0.17 -11.07 10.60
CA VAL A 142 -1.21 -10.05 10.83
C VAL A 142 -1.94 -9.70 9.54
N TYR A 143 -1.21 -9.51 8.44
CA TYR A 143 -1.81 -9.23 7.13
C TYR A 143 -2.75 -10.36 6.69
N THR A 144 -2.30 -11.62 6.76
CA THR A 144 -3.10 -12.79 6.39
C THR A 144 -4.34 -12.91 7.29
N TYR A 145 -4.21 -12.72 8.60
CA TYR A 145 -5.37 -12.71 9.50
C TYR A 145 -6.41 -11.66 9.09
N LEU A 146 -5.99 -10.44 8.76
CA LEU A 146 -6.89 -9.37 8.33
C LEU A 146 -7.54 -9.65 6.97
N GLN A 147 -6.85 -10.36 6.07
CA GLN A 147 -7.45 -10.84 4.82
C GLN A 147 -8.58 -11.82 5.10
N GLU A 148 -8.37 -12.76 6.03
CA GLU A 148 -9.40 -13.74 6.41
C GLU A 148 -10.58 -13.07 7.12
N PHE A 149 -10.33 -12.12 8.01
CA PHE A 149 -11.39 -11.33 8.65
C PHE A 149 -12.21 -10.55 7.61
N TYR A 150 -11.54 -9.87 6.67
CA TYR A 150 -12.21 -9.16 5.57
C TYR A 150 -13.04 -10.13 4.71
N ARG A 151 -12.50 -11.31 4.39
CA ARG A 151 -13.21 -12.35 3.64
C ARG A 151 -14.47 -12.80 4.37
N GLY A 152 -14.38 -13.04 5.68
CA GLY A 152 -15.54 -13.37 6.52
C GLY A 152 -16.62 -12.28 6.47
N LEU A 153 -16.23 -11.01 6.60
CA LEU A 153 -17.17 -9.88 6.47
C LEU A 153 -17.86 -9.82 5.11
N VAL A 154 -17.13 -10.07 4.02
CA VAL A 154 -17.69 -10.12 2.67
C VAL A 154 -18.69 -11.27 2.54
N THR A 155 -18.33 -12.46 3.03
CA THR A 155 -19.22 -13.64 3.02
C THR A 155 -20.52 -13.40 3.79
N LYS A 156 -20.46 -12.66 4.91
CA LYS A 156 -21.65 -12.26 5.69
C LYS A 156 -22.40 -11.04 5.11
N GLY A 157 -21.93 -10.46 4.00
CA GLY A 157 -22.55 -9.29 3.36
C GLY A 157 -22.33 -7.95 4.09
N LEU A 158 -21.41 -7.90 5.06
CA LEU A 158 -21.11 -6.71 5.86
C LEU A 158 -20.17 -5.73 5.14
N VAL A 159 -19.44 -6.23 4.14
CA VAL A 159 -18.60 -5.41 3.26
C VAL A 159 -19.00 -5.67 1.81
N LYS A 160 -19.42 -4.61 1.11
CA LYS A 160 -19.74 -4.68 -0.32
C LYS A 160 -18.45 -4.64 -1.13
N THR A 161 -18.15 -5.72 -1.86
CA THR A 161 -17.17 -5.68 -2.93
C THR A 161 -17.84 -5.13 -4.18
N ARG A 162 -17.17 -4.21 -4.87
CA ARG A 162 -17.63 -3.63 -6.14
C ARG A 162 -17.52 -4.71 -7.22
N ASN A 163 -18.41 -5.71 -7.23
CA ASN A 163 -18.61 -6.71 -8.29
C ASN A 163 -19.91 -7.52 -8.05
N ASN A 164 -21.05 -6.85 -7.81
CA ASN A 164 -22.35 -7.49 -8.00
C ASN A 164 -23.43 -6.44 -8.32
N SER A 165 -23.53 -6.06 -9.58
CA SER A 165 -24.69 -5.40 -10.19
C SER A 165 -24.71 -5.75 -11.67
#